data_AF-A0A2G9R3N6-F1
#
_entry.id   AF-A0A2G9R3N6-F1
#
_cell.length_a   1.000
_cell.length_b   1.000
_cell.length_c   1.000
_cell.angle_alpha   90.00
_cell.angle_beta   90.00
_cell.angle_gamma   90.00
#
_symmetry.space_group_name_H-M   'P 1'
#
loop_
_entity.id
_entity.type
_entity.pdbx_description
1 polymer ?
#
loop_
_entity_poly.entity_id
_entity_poly.type
_entity_poly.pdbx_seq_one_letter_code
_entity_poly.pdbx_strand_id
1 'polypeptide(L)'
;MPQDYNERGWEARLMMERSMAVKCPDIATQLVGTKKVQQELSRPHILEKFLPDFPGAVARIRETFAGLYSLDIGEEGDQTVKVALANPEQYVLKPQREGGDKTLGNKIAAVAKFCHMVRNTSERTSYILMDKIKPKPVRNCLLKANGQLQISECISELGIFGVYVRQGGEMVLNERVGHLLRTKATEHADGGVAAGVAVLDNPYLV
;
A
#
# COMPACT_ATOMS: atom_id res chain seq x y z
N MET A 1 -6.90 -3.96 10.99
CA MET A 1 -6.08 -4.54 12.06
C MET A 1 -6.85 -5.69 12.69
N PRO A 2 -6.52 -6.97 12.41
CA PRO A 2 -7.27 -8.10 12.96
C PRO A 2 -7.36 -8.10 14.49
N GLN A 3 -6.36 -7.52 15.16
CA GLN A 3 -6.30 -7.39 16.61
C GLN A 3 -7.37 -6.45 17.20
N ASP A 4 -7.99 -5.60 16.38
CA ASP A 4 -9.06 -4.70 16.84
C ASP A 4 -10.42 -5.42 16.94
N TYR A 5 -10.50 -6.68 16.48
CA TYR A 5 -11.75 -7.42 16.38
C TYR A 5 -11.72 -8.72 17.19
N ASN A 6 -12.57 -8.77 18.21
CA ASN A 6 -13.09 -10.03 18.75
C ASN A 6 -14.46 -10.35 18.08
N GLU A 7 -15.12 -11.43 18.48
CA GLU A 7 -16.42 -11.83 17.93
C GLU A 7 -17.47 -10.70 18.00
N ARG A 8 -17.59 -10.03 19.16
CA ARG A 8 -18.50 -8.89 19.33
C ARG A 8 -18.12 -7.71 18.42
N GLY A 9 -16.83 -7.49 18.19
CA GLY A 9 -16.35 -6.49 17.24
C GLY A 9 -16.81 -6.80 15.81
N TRP A 10 -16.80 -8.07 15.41
CA TRP A 10 -17.32 -8.51 14.12
C TRP A 10 -18.84 -8.35 14.02
N GLU A 11 -19.58 -8.71 15.07
CA GLU A 11 -21.03 -8.50 15.13
C GLU A 11 -21.40 -7.02 15.03
N ALA A 12 -20.70 -6.15 15.76
CA ALA A 12 -20.88 -4.70 15.69
C ALA A 12 -20.56 -4.17 14.29
N ARG A 13 -19.48 -4.63 13.66
CA ARG A 13 -19.15 -4.24 12.28
C ARG A 13 -20.25 -4.66 11.31
N LEU A 14 -20.74 -5.89 11.40
CA LEU A 14 -21.83 -6.38 10.57
C LEU A 14 -23.12 -5.57 10.77
N MET A 15 -23.45 -5.24 12.02
CA MET A 15 -24.59 -4.37 12.34
C MET A 15 -24.45 -3.00 11.66
N MET A 16 -23.28 -2.35 11.77
CA MET A 16 -23.02 -1.05 11.14
C MET A 16 -23.15 -1.13 9.62
N GLU A 17 -22.57 -2.15 8.97
CA GLU A 17 -22.64 -2.32 7.52
C GLU A 17 -24.09 -2.54 7.04
N ARG A 18 -24.91 -3.29 7.80
CA ARG A 18 -26.33 -3.54 7.50
C ARG A 18 -27.25 -2.36 7.78
N SER A 19 -26.78 -1.33 8.48
CA SER A 19 -27.58 -0.13 8.79
C SER A 19 -27.75 0.80 7.57
N MET A 20 -28.69 1.72 7.67
CA MET A 20 -28.90 2.80 6.68
C MET A 20 -27.90 3.96 6.81
N ALA A 21 -26.99 3.93 7.80
CA ALA A 21 -25.98 4.98 7.95
C ALA A 21 -25.01 4.98 6.75
N VAL A 22 -24.46 6.15 6.41
CA VAL A 22 -23.35 6.26 5.46
C VAL A 22 -22.07 5.82 6.16
N LYS A 23 -21.34 4.87 5.57
CA LYS A 23 -20.06 4.37 6.10
C LYS A 23 -18.91 5.07 5.37
N CYS A 24 -17.82 5.30 6.09
CA CYS A 24 -16.60 5.92 5.54
C CYS A 24 -15.35 5.20 6.08
N PRO A 25 -14.84 4.16 5.38
CA PRO A 25 -15.40 3.52 4.18
C PRO A 25 -16.46 2.44 4.51
N ASP A 26 -17.31 2.10 3.54
CA ASP A 26 -18.09 0.85 3.57
C ASP A 26 -17.18 -0.38 3.33
N ILE A 27 -17.69 -1.59 3.59
CA ILE A 27 -16.87 -2.81 3.48
C ILE A 27 -16.31 -3.05 2.07
N ALA A 28 -17.06 -2.72 1.02
CA ALA A 28 -16.60 -2.89 -0.36
C ALA A 28 -15.44 -1.93 -0.68
N THR A 29 -15.58 -0.67 -0.29
CA THR A 29 -14.54 0.37 -0.43
C THR A 29 -13.29 0.00 0.38
N GLN A 30 -13.46 -0.60 1.56
CA GLN A 30 -12.32 -1.12 2.34
C GLN A 30 -11.59 -2.25 1.58
N LEU A 31 -12.32 -3.19 0.95
CA LEU A 31 -11.72 -4.29 0.20
C LEU A 31 -10.97 -3.82 -1.05
N VAL A 32 -11.44 -2.75 -1.71
CA VAL A 32 -10.73 -2.11 -2.83
C VAL A 32 -9.36 -1.60 -2.40
N GLY A 33 -9.19 -1.20 -1.14
CA GLY A 33 -7.90 -0.75 -0.59
C GLY A 33 -6.87 -1.87 -0.37
N THR A 34 -7.24 -3.14 -0.57
CA THR A 34 -6.31 -4.26 -0.36
C THR A 34 -5.18 -4.25 -1.38
N LYS A 35 -4.02 -4.78 -0.97
CA LYS A 35 -2.84 -4.89 -1.84
C LYS A 35 -3.11 -5.84 -3.01
N LYS A 36 -3.94 -6.87 -2.82
CA LYS A 36 -4.39 -7.75 -3.91
C LYS A 36 -5.17 -6.98 -4.98
N VAL A 37 -6.14 -6.15 -4.60
CA VAL A 37 -6.86 -5.32 -5.59
C VAL A 37 -5.92 -4.34 -6.29
N GLN A 38 -4.99 -3.70 -5.55
CA GLN A 38 -3.95 -2.87 -6.16
C GLN A 38 -3.16 -3.63 -7.25
N GLN A 39 -2.73 -4.86 -6.96
CA GLN A 39 -2.01 -5.69 -7.93
C GLN A 39 -2.89 -6.10 -9.12
N GLU A 40 -4.13 -6.52 -8.89
CA GLU A 40 -5.03 -6.93 -9.97
C GLU A 40 -5.41 -5.76 -10.89
N LEU A 41 -5.59 -4.54 -10.35
CA LEU A 41 -5.82 -3.33 -11.15
C LEU A 41 -4.62 -2.97 -12.06
N SER A 42 -3.41 -3.40 -11.71
CA SER A 42 -2.21 -3.15 -12.53
C SER A 42 -2.12 -4.02 -13.78
N ARG A 43 -2.93 -5.09 -13.88
CA ARG A 43 -2.93 -5.96 -15.04
C ARG A 43 -3.41 -5.21 -16.29
N PRO A 44 -2.87 -5.56 -17.48
CA PRO A 44 -3.36 -5.03 -18.74
C PRO A 44 -4.88 -5.19 -18.87
N HIS A 45 -5.55 -4.15 -19.38
CA HIS A 45 -6.98 -4.12 -19.67
C HIS A 45 -7.93 -4.20 -18.46
N ILE A 46 -7.45 -4.29 -17.22
CA ILE A 46 -8.34 -4.34 -16.05
C ILE A 46 -8.89 -2.96 -15.69
N LEU A 47 -8.07 -1.91 -15.68
CA LEU A 47 -8.54 -0.54 -15.42
C LEU A 47 -9.63 -0.10 -16.41
N GLU A 48 -9.46 -0.46 -17.68
CA GLU A 48 -10.40 -0.13 -18.76
C GLU A 48 -11.79 -0.72 -18.51
N LYS A 49 -11.92 -1.83 -17.77
CA LYS A 49 -13.22 -2.40 -17.40
C LYS A 49 -13.97 -1.53 -16.38
N PHE A 50 -13.25 -0.79 -15.54
CA PHE A 50 -13.82 0.07 -14.50
C PHE A 50 -13.97 1.52 -14.96
N LEU A 51 -13.21 1.93 -15.96
CA LEU A 51 -13.17 3.30 -16.49
C LEU A 51 -13.25 3.31 -18.04
N PRO A 52 -14.26 2.66 -18.65
CA PRO A 52 -14.32 2.47 -20.11
C PRO A 52 -14.37 3.79 -20.88
N ASP A 53 -15.05 4.79 -20.32
CA ASP A 53 -15.24 6.11 -20.97
C ASP A 53 -14.14 7.13 -20.61
N PHE A 54 -13.12 6.72 -19.85
CA PHE A 54 -12.08 7.63 -19.33
C PHE A 54 -10.66 7.19 -19.69
N PRO A 55 -10.31 7.03 -20.97
CA PRO A 55 -8.98 6.55 -21.40
C PRO A 55 -7.85 7.46 -20.90
N GLY A 56 -8.07 8.78 -20.83
CA GLY A 56 -7.09 9.71 -20.28
C GLY A 56 -6.86 9.54 -18.78
N ALA A 57 -7.88 9.14 -18.02
CA ALA A 57 -7.72 8.81 -16.60
C ALA A 57 -6.99 7.47 -16.43
N VAL A 58 -7.32 6.47 -17.25
CA VAL A 58 -6.62 5.17 -17.29
C VAL A 58 -5.12 5.38 -17.53
N ALA A 59 -4.75 6.21 -18.51
CA ALA A 59 -3.34 6.52 -18.80
C ALA A 59 -2.62 7.12 -17.57
N ARG A 60 -3.19 8.18 -16.97
CA ARG A 60 -2.60 8.82 -15.78
C ARG A 60 -2.49 7.88 -14.58
N ILE A 61 -3.49 7.03 -14.34
CA ILE A 61 -3.44 6.05 -13.25
C ILE A 61 -2.34 5.02 -13.53
N ARG A 62 -2.28 4.48 -14.75
CA ARG A 62 -1.30 3.47 -15.14
C ARG A 62 0.14 3.97 -15.04
N GLU A 63 0.39 5.24 -15.37
CA GLU A 63 1.70 5.87 -15.20
C GLU A 63 2.20 5.87 -13.75
N THR A 64 1.31 5.77 -12.76
CA THR A 64 1.69 5.73 -11.34
C THR A 64 2.01 4.33 -10.82
N PHE A 65 1.75 3.27 -11.59
CA PHE A 65 1.97 1.91 -11.14
C PHE A 65 3.45 1.54 -11.24
N ALA A 66 3.98 1.00 -10.14
CA ALA A 66 5.20 0.20 -10.19
C ALA A 66 4.87 -1.24 -10.63
N GLY A 67 5.88 -2.10 -10.82
CA GLY A 67 5.64 -3.53 -11.01
C GLY A 67 4.95 -4.15 -9.80
N LEU A 68 3.83 -4.82 -10.06
CA LEU A 68 2.98 -5.47 -9.06
C LEU A 68 2.67 -6.88 -9.56
N TYR A 69 3.00 -7.89 -8.77
CA TYR A 69 3.01 -9.28 -9.22
C TYR A 69 2.23 -10.17 -8.26
N SER A 70 1.44 -11.08 -8.85
CA SER A 70 0.73 -12.10 -8.09
C SER A 70 1.72 -13.14 -7.56
N LEU A 71 1.45 -13.63 -6.36
CA LEU A 71 2.10 -14.81 -5.80
C LEU A 71 1.15 -16.01 -5.77
N ASP A 72 0.01 -15.95 -6.45
CA ASP A 72 -0.94 -17.06 -6.49
C ASP A 72 -0.33 -18.34 -7.06
N ILE A 73 -0.95 -19.49 -6.74
CA ILE A 73 -0.53 -20.78 -7.27
C ILE A 73 -0.78 -20.82 -8.77
N GLY A 74 0.26 -21.14 -9.54
CA GLY A 74 0.23 -21.18 -10.99
C GLY A 74 1.51 -20.60 -11.61
N GLU A 75 1.61 -20.69 -12.92
CA GLU A 75 2.82 -20.34 -13.68
C GLU A 75 3.30 -18.90 -13.41
N GLU A 76 2.40 -17.92 -13.42
CA GLU A 76 2.71 -16.52 -13.15
C GLU A 76 3.35 -16.34 -11.77
N GLY A 77 2.71 -16.91 -10.74
CA GLY A 77 3.24 -16.81 -9.40
C GLY A 77 4.56 -17.55 -9.27
N ASP A 78 4.68 -18.76 -9.81
CA ASP A 78 5.90 -19.56 -9.72
C ASP A 78 7.10 -18.83 -10.35
N GLN A 79 6.86 -18.14 -11.47
CA GLN A 79 7.86 -17.28 -12.07
C GLN A 79 8.18 -16.08 -11.17
N THR A 80 7.16 -15.45 -10.57
CA THR A 80 7.34 -14.34 -9.63
C THR A 80 8.20 -14.76 -8.43
N VAL A 81 7.96 -15.94 -7.85
CA VAL A 81 8.77 -16.49 -6.75
C VAL A 81 10.22 -16.72 -7.19
N LYS A 82 10.46 -17.28 -8.39
CA LYS A 82 11.82 -17.49 -8.92
C LYS A 82 12.57 -16.18 -9.07
N VAL A 83 11.93 -15.17 -9.66
CA VAL A 83 12.54 -13.84 -9.88
C VAL A 83 12.82 -13.14 -8.54
N ALA A 84 11.90 -13.22 -7.58
CA ALA A 84 12.07 -12.67 -6.24
C ALA A 84 13.21 -13.34 -5.46
N LEU A 85 13.39 -14.67 -5.62
CA LEU A 85 14.50 -15.41 -5.01
C LEU A 85 15.85 -15.04 -5.62
N ALA A 86 15.89 -14.75 -6.93
CA ALA A 86 17.11 -14.36 -7.62
C ALA A 86 17.55 -12.92 -7.31
N ASN A 87 16.60 -11.99 -7.12
CA ASN A 87 16.88 -10.56 -6.91
C ASN A 87 16.07 -9.96 -5.74
N PRO A 88 16.17 -10.53 -4.52
CA PRO A 88 15.30 -10.17 -3.39
C PRO A 88 15.37 -8.70 -2.96
N GLU A 89 16.44 -7.99 -3.29
CA GLU A 89 16.65 -6.57 -2.98
C GLU A 89 15.90 -5.60 -3.90
N GLN A 90 15.37 -6.10 -5.03
CA GLN A 90 14.56 -5.30 -5.96
C GLN A 90 13.09 -5.25 -5.59
N TYR A 91 12.66 -6.02 -4.59
CA TYR A 91 11.25 -6.23 -4.31
C TYR A 91 10.88 -5.97 -2.85
N VAL A 92 9.59 -5.72 -2.64
CA VAL A 92 8.96 -5.75 -1.32
C VAL A 92 7.81 -6.75 -1.33
N LEU A 93 7.71 -7.52 -0.25
CA LEU A 93 6.61 -8.47 -0.05
C LEU A 93 5.54 -7.84 0.86
N LYS A 94 4.30 -7.77 0.37
CA LYS A 94 3.20 -7.09 1.07
C LYS A 94 2.06 -8.05 1.40
N PRO A 95 1.76 -8.29 2.70
CA PRO A 95 0.54 -9.01 3.08
C PRO A 95 -0.70 -8.13 2.90
N GLN A 96 -1.90 -8.74 2.97
CA GLN A 96 -3.18 -8.02 3.00
C GLN A 96 -3.44 -7.37 4.37
N ARG A 97 -2.63 -6.35 4.70
CA ARG A 97 -2.67 -5.58 5.95
C ARG A 97 -2.45 -4.08 5.66
N GLU A 98 -2.93 -3.25 6.57
CA GLU A 98 -2.76 -1.79 6.58
C GLU A 98 -2.02 -1.35 7.84
N GLY A 99 -1.40 -0.17 7.83
CA GLY A 99 -0.81 0.45 9.03
C GLY A 99 0.71 0.53 9.10
N GLY A 100 1.44 0.03 8.09
CA GLY A 100 2.86 0.35 7.90
C GLY A 100 3.85 -0.39 8.81
N ASP A 101 3.55 -1.62 9.24
CA ASP A 101 4.48 -2.45 10.04
C ASP A 101 4.57 -3.91 9.58
N LYS A 102 3.89 -4.29 8.50
CA LYS A 102 3.77 -5.69 8.03
C LYS A 102 4.47 -5.96 6.70
N THR A 103 5.11 -4.96 6.10
CA THR A 103 5.81 -5.16 4.82
C THR A 103 7.14 -5.86 5.09
N LEU A 104 7.30 -7.09 4.61
CA LEU A 104 8.56 -7.84 4.62
C LEU A 104 9.44 -7.32 3.46
N GLY A 105 9.78 -6.03 3.47
CA GLY A 105 10.36 -5.37 2.29
C GLY A 105 11.84 -5.05 2.36
N ASN A 106 12.43 -4.98 3.55
CA ASN A 106 13.78 -4.42 3.70
C ASN A 106 14.74 -5.27 4.53
N LYS A 107 14.31 -6.47 4.92
CA LYS A 107 15.24 -7.56 5.20
C LYS A 107 15.30 -8.35 3.90
N ILE A 108 16.32 -8.12 3.07
CA ILE A 108 16.55 -8.89 1.82
C ILE A 108 16.46 -10.40 2.12
N ALA A 109 17.08 -10.80 3.24
CA ALA A 109 17.00 -12.15 3.76
C ALA A 109 15.56 -12.63 4.06
N ALA A 110 14.65 -11.74 4.45
CA ALA A 110 13.25 -12.07 4.73
C ALA A 110 12.43 -12.30 3.45
N VAL A 111 12.63 -11.53 2.37
CA VAL A 111 11.96 -11.80 1.08
C VAL A 111 12.40 -13.16 0.55
N ALA A 112 13.71 -13.42 0.49
CA ALA A 112 14.25 -14.68 0.02
C ALA A 112 13.82 -15.87 0.91
N LYS A 113 13.95 -15.74 2.23
CA LYS A 113 13.54 -16.78 3.19
C LYS A 113 12.04 -17.07 3.11
N PHE A 114 11.21 -16.02 3.01
CA PHE A 114 9.76 -16.19 2.84
C PHE A 114 9.47 -16.93 1.55
N CYS A 115 9.94 -16.42 0.40
CA CYS A 115 9.71 -17.04 -0.90
C CYS A 115 10.17 -18.49 -0.93
N HIS A 116 11.30 -18.82 -0.29
CA HIS A 116 11.78 -20.19 -0.19
C HIS A 116 10.86 -21.08 0.65
N MET A 117 10.33 -20.57 1.76
CA MET A 117 9.45 -21.30 2.68
C MET A 117 8.07 -21.56 2.09
N VAL A 118 7.47 -20.56 1.44
CA VAL A 118 6.09 -20.63 0.97
C VAL A 118 5.93 -21.01 -0.50
N ARG A 119 7.03 -21.25 -1.24
CA ARG A 119 7.00 -21.48 -2.70
C ARG A 119 5.97 -22.53 -3.15
N ASN A 120 5.76 -23.57 -2.33
CA ASN A 120 4.86 -24.69 -2.63
C ASN A 120 3.65 -24.75 -1.71
N THR A 121 3.36 -23.69 -0.94
CA THR A 121 2.23 -23.66 0.00
C THR A 121 1.21 -22.63 -0.46
N SER A 122 -0.05 -22.76 -0.04
CA SER A 122 -1.09 -21.76 -0.35
C SER A 122 -0.89 -20.43 0.38
N GLU A 123 -0.01 -20.38 1.39
CA GLU A 123 0.25 -19.18 2.19
C GLU A 123 0.70 -17.98 1.34
N ARG A 124 1.46 -18.24 0.27
CA ARG A 124 1.92 -17.21 -0.68
C ARG A 124 0.80 -16.38 -1.31
N THR A 125 -0.42 -16.90 -1.41
CA THR A 125 -1.61 -16.19 -1.93
C THR A 125 -2.05 -15.02 -1.04
N SER A 126 -1.61 -15.01 0.23
CA SER A 126 -1.90 -13.90 1.16
C SER A 126 -1.01 -12.68 0.95
N TYR A 127 -0.13 -12.72 -0.05
CA TYR A 127 0.88 -11.70 -0.33
C TYR A 127 0.86 -11.29 -1.81
N ILE A 128 1.38 -10.10 -2.07
CA ILE A 128 1.81 -9.68 -3.40
C ILE A 128 3.29 -9.35 -3.37
N LEU A 129 3.94 -9.39 -4.53
CA LEU A 129 5.26 -8.83 -4.73
C LEU A 129 5.12 -7.47 -5.42
N MET A 130 5.94 -6.49 -5.05
CA MET A 130 5.98 -5.19 -5.70
C MET A 130 7.43 -4.76 -5.92
N ASP A 131 7.71 -4.08 -7.02
CA ASP A 131 8.99 -3.41 -7.24
C ASP A 131 9.27 -2.44 -6.08
N LYS A 132 10.50 -2.50 -5.56
CA LYS A 132 10.97 -1.57 -4.55
C LYS A 132 11.31 -0.23 -5.19
N ILE A 133 10.51 0.77 -4.86
CA ILE A 133 10.78 2.17 -5.26
C ILE A 133 12.04 2.64 -4.52
N LYS A 134 12.96 3.27 -5.25
CA LYS A 134 14.25 3.79 -4.73
C LYS A 134 14.33 5.31 -4.96
N PRO A 135 13.70 6.14 -4.12
CA PRO A 135 13.78 7.59 -4.26
C PRO A 135 15.21 8.09 -4.05
N LYS A 136 15.55 9.24 -4.65
CA LYS A 136 16.83 9.92 -4.38
C LYS A 136 16.84 10.41 -2.93
N PRO A 137 17.84 10.03 -2.11
CA PRO A 137 17.99 10.56 -0.78
C PRO A 137 18.27 12.07 -0.78
N VAL A 138 17.72 12.76 0.21
CA VAL A 138 17.97 14.17 0.47
C VAL A 138 18.32 14.33 1.94
N ARG A 139 19.39 15.06 2.22
CA ARG A 139 19.79 15.39 3.59
C ARG A 139 18.75 16.28 4.24
N ASN A 140 18.20 15.84 5.36
CA ASN A 140 17.22 16.59 6.14
C ASN A 140 17.47 16.40 7.65
N CYS A 141 16.68 17.10 8.45
CA CYS A 141 16.76 17.09 9.90
C CYS A 141 15.48 16.52 10.50
N LEU A 142 15.60 15.41 11.22
CA LEU A 142 14.48 14.72 11.85
C LEU A 142 14.40 15.10 13.31
N LEU A 143 13.24 15.63 13.71
CA LEU A 143 12.93 15.96 15.10
C LEU A 143 11.75 15.10 15.56
N LYS A 144 11.96 14.37 16.67
CA LYS A 144 10.92 13.57 17.33
C LYS A 144 10.74 14.07 18.76
N ALA A 145 9.52 13.96 19.29
CA ALA A 145 9.24 14.36 20.67
C ALA A 145 10.18 13.62 21.64
N ASN A 146 10.82 14.36 22.54
CA ASN A 146 11.81 13.85 23.51
C ASN A 146 13.04 13.15 22.88
N GLY A 147 13.22 13.28 21.56
CA GLY A 147 14.39 12.78 20.84
C GLY A 147 15.43 13.87 20.63
N GLN A 148 16.66 13.46 20.32
CA GLN A 148 17.67 14.38 19.82
C GLN A 148 17.39 14.71 18.35
N LEU A 149 17.78 15.92 17.96
CA LEU A 149 17.81 16.33 16.57
C LEU A 149 18.74 15.39 15.78
N GLN A 150 18.22 14.76 14.74
CA GLN A 150 18.99 13.81 13.92
C GLN A 150 19.13 14.35 12.49
N ILE A 151 20.36 14.64 12.07
CA ILE A 151 20.65 14.95 10.66
C ILE A 151 20.90 13.64 9.92
N SER A 152 20.18 13.38 8.83
CA SER A 152 20.28 12.11 8.11
C SER A 152 19.94 12.24 6.63
N GLU A 153 20.40 11.28 5.84
CA GLU A 153 19.90 11.05 4.49
C GLU A 153 18.48 10.51 4.60
N CYS A 154 17.53 11.22 3.99
CA CYS A 154 16.10 10.95 4.13
C CYS A 154 15.46 10.66 2.78
N ILE A 155 14.36 9.92 2.83
CA ILE A 155 13.44 9.75 1.70
C ILE A 155 12.03 10.13 2.16
N SER A 156 11.26 10.65 1.22
CA SER A 156 9.90 11.14 1.48
C SER A 156 8.86 10.36 0.68
N GLU A 157 7.67 10.23 1.25
CA GLU A 157 6.50 9.60 0.64
C GLU A 157 5.34 10.61 0.66
N LEU A 158 4.91 11.04 -0.53
CA LEU A 158 3.82 11.98 -0.71
C LEU A 158 2.48 11.25 -0.78
N GLY A 159 1.59 11.55 0.16
CA GLY A 159 0.18 11.17 0.12
C GLY A 159 -0.70 12.33 -0.34
N ILE A 160 -1.73 12.03 -1.14
CA ILE A 160 -2.74 12.99 -1.59
C ILE A 160 -4.09 12.57 -1.02
N PHE A 161 -4.81 13.49 -0.37
CA PHE A 161 -6.13 13.21 0.17
C PHE A 161 -7.20 13.48 -0.89
N GLY A 162 -7.99 12.45 -1.18
CA GLY A 162 -9.20 12.53 -1.99
C GLY A 162 -10.44 12.36 -1.11
N VAL A 163 -11.48 13.12 -1.41
CA VAL A 163 -12.80 13.01 -0.78
C VAL A 163 -13.84 12.82 -1.87
N TYR A 164 -14.71 11.84 -1.70
CA TYR A 164 -15.84 11.65 -2.59
C TYR A 164 -17.12 11.30 -1.84
N VAL A 165 -18.26 11.69 -2.41
CA VAL A 165 -19.60 11.35 -1.94
C VAL A 165 -20.43 10.95 -3.15
N ARG A 166 -21.22 9.87 -3.02
CA ARG A 166 -22.15 9.42 -4.06
C ARG A 166 -23.53 9.18 -3.48
N GLN A 167 -24.56 9.43 -4.28
CA GLN A 167 -25.93 9.03 -3.99
C GLN A 167 -26.40 8.09 -5.10
N GLY A 168 -26.55 6.81 -4.79
CA GLY A 168 -26.76 5.78 -5.82
C GLY A 168 -25.57 5.73 -6.79
N GLY A 169 -25.84 5.93 -8.08
CA GLY A 169 -24.83 6.01 -9.14
C GLY A 169 -24.32 7.42 -9.42
N GLU A 170 -24.87 8.45 -8.77
CA GLU A 170 -24.50 9.84 -8.99
C GLU A 170 -23.35 10.25 -8.06
N MET A 171 -22.30 10.85 -8.65
CA MET A 171 -21.21 11.46 -7.89
C MET A 171 -21.59 12.87 -7.46
N VAL A 172 -21.76 13.07 -6.16
CA VAL A 172 -22.14 14.36 -5.55
C VAL A 172 -20.90 15.20 -5.23
N LEU A 173 -19.81 14.56 -4.81
CA LEU A 173 -18.53 15.20 -4.51
C LEU A 173 -17.40 14.30 -5.00
N ASN A 174 -16.35 14.89 -5.58
CA ASN A 174 -15.11 14.21 -5.95
C ASN A 174 -13.97 15.22 -6.04
N GLU A 175 -13.23 15.39 -4.95
CA GLU A 175 -12.24 16.46 -4.81
C GLU A 175 -10.93 15.97 -4.21
N ARG A 176 -9.85 16.65 -4.61
CA ARG A 176 -8.55 16.59 -3.92
C ARG A 176 -8.52 17.69 -2.87
N VAL A 177 -8.40 17.31 -1.59
CA VAL A 177 -8.54 18.26 -0.46
C VAL A 177 -7.23 18.61 0.23
N GLY A 178 -6.12 17.97 -0.13
CA GLY A 178 -4.82 18.28 0.46
C GLY A 178 -3.78 17.21 0.23
N HIS A 179 -2.70 17.31 0.98
CA HIS A 179 -1.57 16.38 0.91
C HIS A 179 -0.97 16.13 2.29
N LEU A 180 -0.15 15.09 2.38
CA LEU A 180 0.68 14.77 3.53
C LEU A 180 2.02 14.26 3.01
N LEU A 181 3.11 14.95 3.35
CA LEU A 181 4.45 14.42 3.13
C LEU A 181 4.92 13.75 4.42
N ARG A 182 5.41 12.52 4.30
CA ARG A 182 6.06 11.80 5.40
C ARG A 182 7.50 11.57 5.02
N THR A 183 8.42 11.90 5.91
CA THR A 183 9.85 11.75 5.66
C THR A 183 10.46 10.82 6.70
N LYS A 184 11.36 9.95 6.27
CA LYS A 184 12.09 9.03 7.15
C LYS A 184 13.55 8.97 6.75
N ALA A 185 14.39 8.61 7.72
CA ALA A 185 15.78 8.32 7.46
C ALA A 185 15.90 7.05 6.57
N THR A 186 16.92 7.02 5.71
CA THR A 186 17.12 5.95 4.72
C THR A 186 17.42 4.58 5.33
N GLU A 187 17.98 4.54 6.55
CA GLU A 187 18.20 3.31 7.31
C GLU A 187 16.89 2.62 7.72
N HIS A 188 15.77 3.36 7.73
CA HIS A 188 14.49 2.80 8.13
C HIS A 188 13.76 2.10 6.99
N ALA A 189 13.65 0.79 7.18
CA ALA A 189 12.92 -0.13 6.35
C ALA A 189 11.45 0.28 6.14
N ASP A 190 10.68 0.37 7.22
CA ASP A 190 9.25 0.68 7.15
C ASP A 190 8.99 2.19 7.25
N GLY A 191 7.74 2.61 7.11
CA GLY A 191 7.32 4.00 7.25
C GLY A 191 6.36 4.19 8.41
N GLY A 192 5.55 5.25 8.33
CA GLY A 192 4.47 5.51 9.28
C GLY A 192 4.87 6.43 10.42
N VAL A 193 4.07 7.47 10.61
CA VAL A 193 4.22 8.41 11.73
C VAL A 193 3.73 7.77 13.03
N ALA A 194 2.58 7.09 12.99
CA ALA A 194 2.04 6.38 14.15
C ALA A 194 2.94 5.22 14.62
N ALA A 195 3.73 4.64 13.72
CA ALA A 195 4.73 3.63 14.05
C ALA A 195 6.04 4.21 14.64
N GLY A 196 6.15 5.54 14.75
CA GLY A 196 7.33 6.24 15.27
C GLY A 196 8.53 6.27 14.31
N VAL A 197 8.35 5.84 13.06
CA VAL A 197 9.44 5.72 12.08
C VAL A 197 9.62 7.02 11.29
N ALA A 198 8.56 7.47 10.62
CA ALA A 198 8.55 8.70 9.83
C ALA A 198 8.15 9.92 10.66
N VAL A 199 8.56 11.10 10.22
CA VAL A 199 8.09 12.40 10.70
C VAL A 199 7.19 13.06 9.66
N LEU A 200 6.40 14.05 10.09
CA LEU A 200 5.63 14.90 9.18
C LEU A 200 6.56 15.88 8.46
N ASP A 201 6.26 16.19 7.21
CA ASP A 201 7.03 17.09 6.36
C ASP A 201 6.11 17.88 5.42
N ASN A 202 6.66 18.83 4.67
CA ASN A 202 5.95 19.59 3.64
C ASN A 202 6.70 19.54 2.30
N PRO A 203 6.01 19.39 1.16
CA PRO A 203 6.65 19.42 -0.14
C PRO A 203 7.15 20.83 -0.47
N TYR A 204 8.45 20.95 -0.72
CA TYR A 204 9.03 22.15 -1.34
C TYR A 204 9.09 21.93 -2.85
N LEU A 205 8.35 22.74 -3.62
CA LEU A 205 8.34 22.67 -5.08
C LEU A 205 9.64 23.26 -5.63
N VAL A 206 10.34 22.50 -6.47
CA VAL A 206 11.63 22.83 -7.08
C VAL A 206 11.52 23.00 -8.59
#